data_AF-A0A942GIL6-F1
#
_entry.id   AF-A0A942GIL6-F1
#
_cell.length_a   1.000
_cell.length_b   1.000
_cell.length_c   1.000
_cell.angle_alpha   90.00
_cell.angle_beta   90.00
_cell.angle_gamma   90.00
#
_symmetry.space_group_name_H-M   'P 1'
#
loop_
_entity.id
_entity.type
_entity.pdbx_description
1 polymer ?
#
loop_
_entity_poly.entity_id
_entity_poly.type
_entity_poly.pdbx_seq_one_letter_code
_entity_poly.pdbx_strand_id
1 'polypeptide(L)' 'MNSSPVSRGQLIELNIDDLNNKGEGVGRYHGFTVFVPGTVADDQITASVLSVQKTYARSLLHSVLRASPHVETVVLMSRV' A
#
# COMPACT_ATOMS: atom_id res chain seq x y z
N MET A 1 10.28 15.63 -19.67
CA MET A 1 9.80 15.80 -18.28
C MET A 1 9.26 14.46 -17.86
N ASN A 2 10.07 13.68 -17.15
CA ASN A 2 9.78 12.27 -16.92
C ASN A 2 9.06 12.20 -15.56
N SER A 3 7.78 12.55 -15.58
CA SER A 3 6.92 12.61 -14.39
C SER A 3 6.53 11.20 -13.96
N SER A 4 7.39 10.52 -13.22
CA SER A 4 6.95 9.36 -12.44
C SER A 4 5.79 9.81 -11.53
N PRO A 5 4.67 9.07 -11.44
CA PRO A 5 3.50 9.48 -10.67
C PRO A 5 3.74 9.48 -9.15
N VAL A 6 4.85 8.89 -8.71
CA VAL A 6 5.24 8.73 -7.31
C VAL A 6 6.70 9.15 -7.10
N SER A 7 6.98 9.75 -5.96
CA SER A 7 8.32 10.15 -5.52
C SER A 7 8.75 9.40 -4.26
N ARG A 8 10.06 9.17 -4.09
CA ARG A 8 10.60 8.58 -2.86
C ARG A 8 10.28 9.48 -1.65
N GLY A 9 9.82 8.89 -0.57
CA GLY A 9 9.40 9.58 0.66
C GLY A 9 7.98 10.14 0.59
N GLN A 10 7.30 10.04 -0.55
CA GLN A 10 5.92 10.48 -0.68
C GLN A 10 4.99 9.49 0.01
N LEU A 11 4.02 10.02 0.75
CA LEU A 11 2.85 9.26 1.21
C LEU A 11 1.80 9.28 0.10
N ILE A 12 1.34 8.10 -0.29
CA ILE A 12 0.31 7.91 -1.29
C ILE A 12 -0.81 7.05 -0.71
N GLU A 13 -2.03 7.39 -1.07
CA GLU A 13 -3.22 6.61 -0.72
C GLU A 13 -3.57 5.73 -1.90
N LEU A 14 -3.70 4.43 -1.65
CA LEU A 14 -4.05 3.46 -2.68
C LEU A 14 -4.88 2.32 -2.09
N ASN A 15 -5.66 1.69 -2.95
CA ASN A 15 -6.37 0.47 -2.64
C ASN A 15 -5.52 -0.73 -3.07
N ILE A 16 -5.48 -1.73 -2.22
CA ILE A 16 -4.85 -3.01 -2.52
C ILE A 16 -5.86 -3.83 -3.33
N ASP A 17 -5.50 -4.10 -4.58
CA ASP A 17 -6.35 -4.80 -5.55
C ASP A 17 -6.25 -6.32 -5.32
N ASP A 18 -5.03 -6.79 -5.05
CA ASP A 18 -4.71 -8.21 -4.97
C ASP A 18 -3.47 -8.47 -4.10
N LEU A 19 -3.18 -9.74 -3.83
CA LEU A 19 -1.95 -10.17 -3.17
C LEU A 19 -1.06 -10.95 -4.15
N ASN A 20 0.25 -10.68 -4.14
CA ASN A 20 1.19 -11.47 -4.93
C ASN A 20 1.50 -12.82 -4.24
N ASN A 21 2.21 -13.73 -4.94
CA ASN A 21 2.58 -15.04 -4.40
C ASN A 21 3.48 -15.00 -3.14
N LYS A 22 4.02 -13.83 -2.77
CA LYS A 22 4.79 -13.63 -1.54
C LYS A 22 3.93 -13.11 -0.38
N GLY A 23 2.63 -12.90 -0.59
CA GLY A 23 1.74 -12.28 0.38
C GLY A 23 1.95 -10.76 0.51
N GLU A 24 2.53 -10.11 -0.49
CA GLU A 24 2.61 -8.65 -0.54
C GLU A 24 1.39 -8.10 -1.28
N GLY A 25 0.77 -7.06 -0.72
CA GLY A 25 -0.32 -6.36 -1.38
C GLY A 25 0.15 -5.65 -2.62
N VAL A 26 -0.64 -5.79 -3.68
CA VAL A 26 -0.44 -5.16 -4.97
C VAL A 26 -1.55 -4.14 -5.15
N GLY A 27 -1.17 -2.88 -5.19
CA GLY A 27 -2.07 -1.80 -5.52
C GLY A 27 -1.61 -1.03 -6.76
N ARG A 28 -2.51 -0.22 -7.29
CA ARG A 28 -2.25 0.63 -8.45
C ARG A 28 -2.53 2.08 -8.11
N TYR A 29 -1.51 2.93 -8.26
CA TYR A 29 -1.62 4.37 -8.07
C TYR A 29 -1.47 5.06 -9.43
N HIS A 30 -2.55 5.65 -9.96
CA HIS A 30 -2.55 6.26 -11.30
C HIS A 30 -2.00 5.35 -12.42
N GLY A 31 -2.32 4.04 -12.36
CA GLY A 31 -1.82 3.04 -13.32
C GLY A 31 -0.39 2.55 -13.06
N PHE A 32 0.24 2.99 -11.97
CA PHE A 32 1.57 2.55 -11.54
C PHE A 32 1.47 1.47 -10.45
N THR A 33 2.17 0.35 -10.64
CA THR A 33 2.14 -0.76 -9.68
C THR A 33 2.91 -0.41 -8.42
N VAL A 34 2.27 -0.56 -7.28
CA VAL A 34 2.85 -0.27 -5.96
C VAL A 34 2.75 -1.53 -5.11
N PHE A 35 3.89 -1.99 -4.60
CA PHE A 35 3.98 -3.14 -3.72
C PHE A 35 4.01 -2.69 -2.26
N VAL A 36 3.13 -3.27 -1.44
CA VAL A 36 2.97 -2.97 -0.02
C VAL A 36 2.85 -4.27 0.79
N PRO A 37 3.94 -4.72 1.45
CA PRO A 37 3.88 -5.89 2.32
C PRO A 37 3.00 -5.63 3.56
N GLY A 38 2.35 -6.68 4.07
CA GLY A 38 1.54 -6.60 5.30
C GLY A 38 0.17 -5.96 5.10
N THR A 39 -0.39 -6.06 3.89
CA THR A 39 -1.74 -5.59 3.57
C THR A 39 -2.56 -6.74 3.00
N VAL A 40 -3.89 -6.57 2.94
CA VAL A 40 -4.81 -7.56 2.37
C VAL A 40 -5.53 -6.95 1.17
N ALA A 41 -5.95 -7.80 0.22
CA ALA A 41 -6.78 -7.38 -0.90
C ALA A 41 -8.08 -6.73 -0.39
N ASP A 42 -8.52 -5.69 -1.08
CA ASP A 42 -9.64 -4.80 -0.73
C ASP A 42 -9.35 -3.76 0.39
N ASP A 43 -8.14 -3.74 0.97
CA ASP A 43 -7.77 -2.73 1.96
C ASP A 43 -7.51 -1.36 1.31
N GLN A 44 -8.03 -0.31 1.94
CA GLN A 44 -7.64 1.07 1.63
C GLN A 44 -6.58 1.52 2.62
N ILE A 45 -5.38 1.82 2.14
CA ILE A 45 -4.23 2.11 2.98
C ILE A 45 -3.48 3.34 2.48
N THR A 46 -2.73 3.95 3.39
CA THR A 46 -1.71 4.93 3.06
C THR A 46 -0.36 4.22 3.08
N ALA A 47 0.39 4.32 1.98
CA ALA A 47 1.70 3.72 1.82
C ALA A 47 2.77 4.81 1.66
N SER A 48 3.92 4.61 2.30
CA SER A 48 5.08 5.49 2.14
C SER A 48 6.05 4.90 1.11
N VAL A 49 6.32 5.64 0.03
CA VAL A 49 7.17 5.20 -1.07
C VAL A 49 8.63 5.14 -0.63
N LEU A 50 9.17 3.93 -0.51
CA LEU A 50 10.56 3.71 -0.16
C LEU A 50 11.49 3.89 -1.36
N SER A 51 11.09 3.35 -2.51
CA SER A 51 11.90 3.35 -3.72
C SER A 51 11.02 3.23 -4.95
N VAL A 52 11.33 4.03 -5.96
CA VAL A 52 10.61 4.06 -7.24
C VAL A 52 11.51 3.42 -8.30
N GLN A 53 11.03 2.35 -8.91
CA GLN A 53 11.67 1.68 -10.04
C GLN A 53 11.07 2.16 -11.37
N LYS A 54 11.60 1.66 -12.49
CA LYS A 54 11.11 2.05 -13.83
C LYS A 54 9.65 1.67 -14.09
N THR A 55 9.16 0.57 -13.49
CA THR A 55 7.84 -0.01 -13.77
C THR A 55 6.96 -0.21 -12.53
N TYR A 56 7.51 -0.02 -11.33
CA TYR A 56 6.79 -0.19 -10.08
C TYR A 56 7.43 0.62 -8.96
N ALA A 57 6.72 0.84 -7.86
CA ALA A 57 7.28 1.36 -6.61
C ALA A 57 7.19 0.30 -5.50
N ARG A 58 8.17 0.35 -4.59
CA ARG A 58 8.06 -0.31 -3.30
C ARG A 58 7.73 0.72 -2.26
N SER A 59 6.80 0.36 -1.40
CA SER A 59 6.33 1.20 -0.31
C SER A 59 6.07 0.35 0.93
N LEU A 60 6.05 1.00 2.08
CA LEU A 60 5.65 0.38 3.34
C LEU A 60 4.25 0.85 3.71
N LEU A 61 3.48 -0.04 4.31
CA LEU A 61 2.23 0.30 4.97
C LEU A 61 2.53 1.38 6.04
N HIS A 62 1.85 2.51 5.92
CA HIS A 62 1.92 3.59 6.90
C HIS A 62 0.70 3.57 7.81
N SER A 63 -0.50 3.46 7.24
CA SER A 63 -1.74 3.33 8.00
C SER A 63 -2.84 2.68 7.16
N VAL A 64 -3.78 2.00 7.83
CA VAL A 64 -4.97 1.43 7.18
C VAL A 64 -6.12 2.41 7.37
N LEU A 65 -6.60 2.99 6.27
CA LEU A 65 -7.73 3.93 6.27
C LEU A 65 -9.06 3.17 6.37
N ARG A 66 -9.17 2.08 5.61
CA ARG A 66 -10.33 1.21 5.61
C ARG A 66 -9.85 -0.23 5.53
N ALA A 67 -10.06 -0.96 6.60
CA ALA A 67 -9.81 -2.39 6.63
C ALA A 67 -10.90 -3.12 5.84
N SER A 68 -10.51 -4.14 5.11
CA SER A 68 -11.40 -5.03 4.39
C SER A 68 -12.35 -5.70 5.38
N PRO A 69 -13.62 -5.91 5.02
CA PRO A 69 -14.58 -6.60 5.89
C PRO A 69 -14.17 -8.05 6.24
N HIS A 70 -13.14 -8.59 5.57
CA HIS A 70 -12.56 -9.90 5.83
C HIS A 70 -11.47 -9.93 6.91
N VAL A 71 -10.90 -8.78 7.29
CA VAL A 71 -9.88 -8.72 8.34
C VAL A 71 -10.54 -8.33 9.66
N GLU A 72 -10.62 -9.30 10.56
CA GLU A 72 -10.93 -9.08 11.97
C GLU A 72 -9.84 -8.16 12.53
N THR A 73 -10.08 -6.85 12.48
CA THR A 73 -9.09 -5.85 12.85
C THR A 73 -8.89 -5.93 14.35
N VAL A 74 -7.84 -6.64 14.75
CA VAL A 74 -7.24 -6.52 16.07
C VAL A 74 -6.58 -5.14 16.12
N VAL A 75 -7.37 -4.08 16.36
CA VAL A 75 -6.84 -2.81 16.87
C VAL A 75 -6.41 -3.07 18.30
N LEU A 76 -5.26 -3.72 18.47
CA LEU A 76 -4.54 -3.71 19.73
C LEU A 76 -3.74 -2.40 19.75
N MET A 77 -3.82 -1.69 20.88
CA MET A 77 -3.23 -0.38 21.19
C MET A 77 -4.20 0.77 20.81
N SER A 78 -5.02 1.31 21.72
CA SER A 78 -4.68 1.75 23.07
C SER A 78 -5.89 1.69 24.00
N ARG A 79 -5.89 0.71 24.92
CA ARG A 79 -6.61 0.80 26.20
C ARG A 79 -5.65 0.43 27.30
N VAL A 80 -4.82 1.40 27.70
CA VAL A 80 -4.27 1.54 29.05
C VAL A 80 -4.21 3.03 29.37
#